data_AF-A0A8H7II22-F1
#
_entry.id   AF-A0A8H7II22-F1
#
_cell.length_a   1.000
_cell.length_b   1.000
_cell.length_c   1.000
_cell.angle_alpha   90.00
_cell.angle_beta   90.00
_cell.angle_gamma   90.00
#
_symmetry.space_group_name_H-M   'P 1'
#
loop_
_entity.id
_entity.type
_entity.pdbx_description
1 polymer ?
#
loop_
_entity_poly.entity_id
_entity_poly.type
_entity_poly.pdbx_seq_one_letter_code
_entity_poly.pdbx_strand_id
1 'polypeptide(L)'
;MPKARSYITLRAMYHLKFLPLLLAATGALALDNGLSRTPALGFNGYNAFGCSGSETNYKTTADQLVSLGLKDVGYQYLNIDCGWQGTARNSSGAFTWNTALFPSGIPSLVNYVHQKGLKFGLYGDAGYYSCDSSGGNSKWLGSRGAVIELLLRESLTYRRVGYEKQDAILYASWNIDYLKYDNCYITSPNEFLNYNPSIPLQPFYTLMRDSLNATGKSIVYSCNWGIQDPARWEPTGNSWRINDIADGWDHVVRIINEVFPITGFARPGAWNDLDMLEVGNKGMTIEEQKTHFAFWAAAKSPLLIGTNLATISSDALAILKNPRLLAVNQDSLGKSIGLQRRYAGDKDVWSGPLADGSTVVIVINWQNSARSLSFNLADIGASSANVIDLWTGSNLGKLTGSYTANIAAHGSFALKLSSIQVVIPPTFTYYAAASPSNTLSGGANTRVVNSTITMVGYVGNGAGTLKFNNIDGGAGGTKLVAFDYIHADWTMSNTACSNCRNAYVSVNGGTAVQTWDILYSGFKVSLSGFQSGKNNIITITNPSAYAPDFYRIGIAN
;
A
#
# COMPACT_ATOMS: atom_id res chain seq x y z
N MET A 1 51.54 -66.86 33.57
CA MET A 1 50.23 -67.25 32.99
C MET A 1 49.15 -67.01 34.03
N PRO A 2 47.89 -66.73 33.66
CA PRO A 2 47.39 -65.93 32.53
C PRO A 2 47.20 -64.48 33.05
N LYS A 3 46.23 -63.60 32.73
CA LYS A 3 45.35 -63.36 31.56
C LYS A 3 45.10 -61.83 31.52
N ALA A 4 45.10 -61.19 30.35
CA ALA A 4 44.84 -59.75 30.22
C ALA A 4 43.33 -59.41 30.16
N ARG A 5 42.95 -58.20 30.58
CA ARG A 5 41.86 -57.42 29.97
C ARG A 5 42.06 -55.92 30.20
N SER A 6 41.85 -55.16 29.13
CA SER A 6 42.32 -53.77 28.98
C SER A 6 41.35 -52.75 29.59
N TYR A 7 41.90 -51.68 30.16
CA TYR A 7 41.19 -50.41 30.37
C TYR A 7 41.98 -49.30 29.70
N ILE A 8 41.49 -48.84 28.54
CA ILE A 8 42.01 -47.67 27.84
C ILE A 8 41.25 -46.44 28.34
N THR A 9 41.94 -45.56 29.04
CA THR A 9 41.45 -44.21 29.35
C THR A 9 41.49 -43.35 28.09
N LEU A 10 40.33 -43.01 27.53
CA LEU A 10 40.24 -42.04 26.44
C LEU A 10 39.57 -40.75 26.93
N ARG A 11 40.27 -39.62 26.76
CA ARG A 11 39.75 -38.28 27.05
C ARG A 11 38.59 -37.96 26.10
N ALA A 12 37.52 -37.35 26.62
CA ALA A 12 36.47 -36.80 25.78
C ALA A 12 37.00 -35.62 24.95
N MET A 13 37.04 -35.78 23.62
CA MET A 13 37.24 -34.67 22.69
C MET A 13 35.90 -33.99 22.40
N TYR A 14 35.87 -32.66 22.54
CA TYR A 14 34.72 -31.85 22.19
C TYR A 14 34.53 -31.80 20.67
N HIS A 15 33.53 -32.49 20.15
CA HIS A 15 33.01 -32.22 18.80
C HIS A 15 31.89 -31.20 18.87
N LEU A 16 32.25 -29.92 18.71
CA LEU A 16 31.29 -28.83 18.53
C LEU A 16 30.62 -28.97 17.16
N LYS A 17 29.45 -29.63 17.11
CA LYS A 17 28.63 -29.65 15.89
C LYS A 17 28.01 -28.27 15.69
N PHE A 18 28.49 -27.54 14.68
CA PHE A 18 27.81 -26.34 14.19
C PHE A 18 26.40 -26.72 13.69
N LEU A 19 25.38 -26.28 14.42
CA LEU A 19 24.01 -26.31 13.95
C LEU A 19 23.81 -25.09 13.04
N PRO A 20 23.28 -25.24 11.80
CA PRO A 20 22.95 -24.09 10.98
C PRO A 20 21.78 -23.35 11.64
N LEU A 21 22.03 -22.12 12.09
CA LEU A 21 20.95 -21.26 12.55
C LEU A 21 20.12 -20.84 11.32
N LEU A 22 19.02 -21.53 11.06
CA LEU A 22 18.01 -21.02 10.14
C LEU A 22 17.52 -19.69 10.70
N LEU A 23 17.87 -18.58 10.03
CA LEU A 23 17.09 -17.36 10.14
C LEU A 23 15.72 -17.66 9.53
N ALA A 24 14.78 -18.06 10.38
CA ALA A 24 13.37 -17.93 10.06
C ALA A 24 13.09 -16.44 9.89
N ALA A 25 12.98 -15.99 8.64
CA ALA A 25 12.37 -14.71 8.36
C ALA A 25 10.93 -14.79 8.87
N THR A 26 10.66 -14.18 10.03
CA THR A 26 9.32 -14.06 10.61
C THR A 26 8.51 -13.12 9.74
N GLY A 27 7.97 -13.64 8.63
CA GLY A 27 6.89 -12.99 7.94
C GLY A 27 5.74 -12.84 8.92
N ALA A 28 5.33 -11.60 9.22
CA ALA A 28 4.15 -11.31 10.01
C ALA A 28 2.97 -12.14 9.47
N LEU A 29 2.14 -12.72 10.33
CA LEU A 29 1.39 -13.94 9.93
C LEU A 29 0.09 -13.74 9.13
N ALA A 30 -0.30 -12.51 8.77
CA ALA A 30 -1.68 -12.14 8.40
C ALA A 30 -2.72 -12.47 9.48
N LEU A 31 -3.91 -11.89 9.37
CA LEU A 31 -5.05 -12.35 10.17
C LEU A 31 -5.58 -13.62 9.52
N ASP A 32 -5.14 -14.78 9.99
CA ASP A 32 -5.51 -16.08 9.40
C ASP A 32 -6.93 -16.53 9.82
N ASN A 33 -7.91 -15.64 9.68
CA ASN A 33 -9.33 -15.87 9.95
C ASN A 33 -10.08 -16.54 8.78
N GLY A 34 -9.36 -17.01 7.75
CA GLY A 34 -9.94 -17.58 6.54
C GLY A 34 -10.52 -16.58 5.54
N LEU A 35 -10.59 -15.29 5.87
CA LEU A 35 -11.21 -14.25 5.05
C LEU A 35 -10.21 -13.52 4.16
N SER A 36 -10.72 -12.76 3.20
CA SER A 36 -9.95 -11.96 2.23
C SER A 36 -8.74 -12.67 1.63
N ARG A 37 -8.89 -13.97 1.29
CA ARG A 37 -7.83 -14.75 0.61
C ARG A 37 -7.44 -14.16 -0.74
N THR A 38 -8.36 -13.42 -1.34
CA THR A 38 -8.14 -12.40 -2.38
C THR A 38 -8.60 -11.02 -1.85
N PRO A 39 -8.20 -9.89 -2.46
CA PRO A 39 -8.68 -8.57 -2.07
C PRO A 39 -10.20 -8.44 -2.18
N ALA A 40 -10.82 -7.61 -1.33
CA ALA A 40 -12.26 -7.40 -1.38
C ALA A 40 -12.67 -6.61 -2.63
N LEU A 41 -13.74 -7.07 -3.31
CA LEU A 41 -14.37 -6.35 -4.43
C LEU A 41 -15.75 -5.86 -3.98
N GLY A 42 -16.03 -4.56 -4.10
CA GLY A 42 -17.30 -3.99 -3.65
C GLY A 42 -17.52 -2.54 -4.01
N PHE A 43 -18.33 -1.86 -3.20
CA PHE A 43 -18.69 -0.45 -3.28
C PHE A 43 -18.56 0.19 -1.89
N ASN A 44 -18.17 1.47 -1.83
CA ASN A 44 -18.30 2.30 -0.63
C ASN A 44 -18.99 3.63 -1.00
N GLY A 45 -19.95 4.04 -0.19
CA GLY A 45 -20.78 5.22 -0.45
C GLY A 45 -20.13 6.59 -0.26
N TYR A 46 -18.94 6.70 0.35
CA TYR A 46 -18.38 7.98 0.78
C TYR A 46 -18.16 8.96 -0.38
N ASN A 47 -17.47 8.56 -1.45
CA ASN A 47 -17.23 9.47 -2.60
C ASN A 47 -18.51 9.80 -3.39
N ALA A 48 -19.54 8.95 -3.30
CA ALA A 48 -20.81 9.13 -4.01
C ALA A 48 -21.82 10.00 -3.23
N PHE A 49 -21.85 9.89 -1.90
CA PHE A 49 -22.93 10.42 -1.04
C PHE A 49 -22.42 11.19 0.19
N GLY A 50 -21.11 11.19 0.45
CA GLY A 50 -20.52 11.64 1.71
C GLY A 50 -21.13 10.93 2.91
N CYS A 51 -21.17 11.64 4.04
CA CYS A 51 -21.87 11.16 5.24
C CYS A 51 -23.41 11.38 5.21
N SER A 52 -23.98 11.61 4.02
CA SER A 52 -25.41 11.89 3.82
C SER A 52 -26.14 10.77 3.06
N GLY A 53 -25.49 9.62 2.84
CA GLY A 53 -26.09 8.47 2.16
C GLY A 53 -27.28 7.91 2.93
N SER A 54 -28.47 7.91 2.32
CA SER A 54 -29.70 7.38 2.91
C SER A 54 -29.93 5.90 2.59
N GLU A 55 -30.83 5.27 3.34
CA GLU A 55 -31.34 3.92 3.07
C GLU A 55 -31.80 3.75 1.61
N THR A 56 -32.45 4.76 1.03
CA THR A 56 -32.89 4.76 -0.38
C THR A 56 -31.71 4.77 -1.35
N ASN A 57 -30.65 5.54 -1.06
CA ASN A 57 -29.43 5.53 -1.88
C ASN A 57 -28.81 4.13 -1.89
N TYR A 58 -28.59 3.55 -0.72
CA TYR A 58 -27.94 2.24 -0.59
C TYR A 58 -28.79 1.08 -1.14
N LYS A 59 -30.12 1.11 -1.02
CA LYS A 59 -30.99 0.13 -1.71
C LYS A 59 -30.87 0.26 -3.23
N THR A 60 -30.89 1.48 -3.77
CA THR A 60 -30.71 1.74 -5.20
C THR A 60 -29.34 1.24 -5.69
N THR A 61 -28.26 1.49 -4.92
CA THR A 61 -26.93 0.98 -5.24
C THR A 61 -26.86 -0.55 -5.19
N ALA A 62 -27.53 -1.21 -4.24
CA ALA A 62 -27.62 -2.67 -4.21
C ALA A 62 -28.28 -3.24 -5.47
N ASP A 63 -29.37 -2.62 -5.93
CA ASP A 63 -30.03 -2.97 -7.18
C ASP A 63 -29.18 -2.69 -8.43
N GLN A 64 -28.35 -1.64 -8.40
CA GLN A 64 -27.42 -1.29 -9.48
C GLN A 64 -26.20 -2.22 -9.55
N LEU A 65 -25.65 -2.64 -8.42
CA LEU A 65 -24.58 -3.66 -8.38
C LEU A 65 -25.01 -4.96 -9.06
N VAL A 66 -26.28 -5.35 -8.91
CA VAL A 66 -26.87 -6.50 -9.61
C VAL A 66 -27.17 -6.16 -11.08
N SER A 67 -27.98 -5.15 -11.36
CA SER A 67 -28.50 -4.87 -12.71
C SER A 67 -27.45 -4.38 -13.72
N LEU A 68 -26.36 -3.76 -13.26
CA LEU A 68 -25.20 -3.42 -14.10
C LEU A 68 -24.24 -4.62 -14.28
N GLY A 69 -24.51 -5.77 -13.65
CA GLY A 69 -23.67 -6.97 -13.68
C GLY A 69 -22.29 -6.75 -13.03
N LEU A 70 -22.21 -5.90 -12.01
CA LEU A 70 -20.98 -5.70 -11.22
C LEU A 70 -20.81 -6.85 -10.21
N LYS A 71 -21.90 -7.29 -9.59
CA LYS A 71 -21.93 -8.49 -8.74
C LYS A 71 -21.38 -9.73 -9.47
N ASP A 72 -21.77 -9.92 -10.73
CA ASP A 72 -21.40 -11.10 -11.53
C ASP A 72 -19.90 -11.18 -11.86
N VAL A 73 -19.20 -10.03 -11.86
CA VAL A 73 -17.74 -9.96 -11.99
C VAL A 73 -17.01 -9.86 -10.64
N GLY A 74 -17.74 -10.00 -9.52
CA GLY A 74 -17.20 -10.20 -8.19
C GLY A 74 -17.43 -9.08 -7.17
N TYR A 75 -17.95 -7.91 -7.58
CA TYR A 75 -18.23 -6.78 -6.66
C TYR A 75 -19.40 -7.13 -5.74
N GLN A 76 -19.09 -7.77 -4.61
CA GLN A 76 -20.05 -8.42 -3.73
C GLN A 76 -20.33 -7.65 -2.45
N TYR A 77 -19.41 -6.80 -1.98
CA TYR A 77 -19.61 -6.00 -0.76
C TYR A 77 -20.27 -4.66 -1.07
N LEU A 78 -21.34 -4.31 -0.38
CA LEU A 78 -21.88 -2.95 -0.32
C LEU A 78 -21.58 -2.38 1.07
N ASN A 79 -20.64 -1.44 1.13
CA ASN A 79 -20.22 -0.80 2.37
C ASN A 79 -20.90 0.57 2.50
N ILE A 80 -21.59 0.81 3.62
CA ILE A 80 -22.04 2.15 4.00
C ILE A 80 -20.93 2.84 4.80
N ASP A 81 -20.77 4.15 4.62
CA ASP A 81 -19.76 4.95 5.33
C ASP A 81 -20.40 5.81 6.45
N CYS A 82 -19.68 6.82 6.96
CA CYS A 82 -20.12 7.76 8.01
C CYS A 82 -21.58 8.28 7.89
N GLY A 83 -22.15 8.71 9.02
CA GLY A 83 -23.46 9.36 9.09
C GLY A 83 -24.63 8.42 9.39
N TRP A 84 -24.40 7.10 9.37
CA TRP A 84 -25.38 6.11 9.80
C TRP A 84 -25.55 6.06 11.32
N GLN A 85 -24.51 6.40 12.08
CA GLN A 85 -24.53 6.35 13.54
C GLN A 85 -25.46 7.41 14.13
N GLY A 86 -26.07 7.10 15.27
CA GLY A 86 -26.58 8.12 16.17
C GLY A 86 -25.47 8.78 16.98
N THR A 87 -25.84 9.80 17.76
CA THR A 87 -24.93 10.58 18.62
C THR A 87 -24.97 10.15 20.10
N ALA A 88 -25.85 9.22 20.47
CA ALA A 88 -26.01 8.73 21.84
C ALA A 88 -26.27 7.21 21.85
N ARG A 89 -25.67 6.50 22.81
CA ARG A 89 -25.92 5.06 23.02
C ARG A 89 -27.26 4.86 23.72
N ASN A 90 -27.93 3.74 23.45
CA ASN A 90 -29.18 3.42 24.12
C ASN A 90 -28.94 2.97 25.59
N SER A 91 -30.01 2.70 26.35
CA SER A 91 -29.92 2.29 27.76
C SER A 91 -29.14 0.99 28.01
N SER A 92 -28.90 0.16 26.99
CA SER A 92 -28.04 -1.03 27.09
C SER A 92 -26.56 -0.75 26.76
N GLY A 93 -26.21 0.45 26.33
CA GLY A 93 -24.87 0.82 25.86
C GLY A 93 -24.62 0.59 24.35
N ALA A 94 -25.60 0.08 23.61
CA ALA A 94 -25.47 -0.20 22.18
C ALA A 94 -25.59 1.07 21.33
N PHE A 95 -24.99 1.06 20.13
CA PHE A 95 -25.20 2.09 19.11
C PHE A 95 -26.68 2.33 18.83
N THR A 96 -27.05 3.61 18.67
CA THR A 96 -28.24 4.00 17.90
C THR A 96 -27.82 4.34 16.47
N TRP A 97 -28.79 4.53 15.57
CA TRP A 97 -28.57 4.96 14.19
C TRP A 97 -29.35 6.24 13.88
N ASN A 98 -28.95 6.92 12.80
CA ASN A 98 -29.63 8.09 12.27
C ASN A 98 -30.96 7.68 11.61
N THR A 99 -32.06 7.81 12.36
CA THR A 99 -33.41 7.43 11.91
C THR A 99 -33.97 8.29 10.78
N ALA A 100 -33.37 9.45 10.49
CA ALA A 100 -33.78 10.28 9.34
C ALA A 100 -33.19 9.75 8.02
N LEU A 101 -31.94 9.26 8.05
CA LEU A 101 -31.31 8.60 6.88
C LEU A 101 -31.71 7.12 6.76
N PHE A 102 -31.95 6.44 7.88
CA PHE A 102 -32.25 5.01 7.97
C PHE A 102 -33.54 4.74 8.77
N PRO A 103 -34.72 5.14 8.24
CA PRO A 103 -35.99 5.01 8.95
C PRO A 103 -36.39 3.55 9.25
N SER A 104 -35.98 2.58 8.42
CA SER A 104 -36.20 1.15 8.69
C SER A 104 -35.12 0.52 9.59
N GLY A 105 -34.07 1.26 9.91
CA GLY A 105 -32.90 0.81 10.66
C GLY A 105 -31.91 -0.05 9.89
N ILE A 106 -30.67 -0.07 10.37
CA ILE A 106 -29.54 -0.77 9.73
C ILE A 106 -29.83 -2.27 9.50
N PRO A 107 -30.41 -3.05 10.44
CA PRO A 107 -30.70 -4.47 10.19
C PRO A 107 -31.65 -4.72 9.01
N SER A 108 -32.59 -3.80 8.74
CA SER A 108 -33.48 -3.89 7.57
C SER A 108 -32.71 -3.70 6.26
N LEU A 109 -31.74 -2.77 6.24
CA LEU A 109 -30.86 -2.57 5.09
C LEU A 109 -29.91 -3.76 4.87
N VAL A 110 -29.34 -4.34 5.94
CA VAL A 110 -28.51 -5.56 5.84
C VAL A 110 -29.33 -6.69 5.18
N ASN A 111 -30.53 -6.96 5.69
CA ASN A 111 -31.43 -7.96 5.13
C ASN A 111 -31.76 -7.70 3.65
N TYR A 112 -31.99 -6.45 3.25
CA TYR A 112 -32.22 -6.10 1.85
C TYR A 112 -31.02 -6.42 0.96
N VAL A 113 -29.80 -6.03 1.38
CA VAL A 113 -28.55 -6.29 0.64
C VAL A 113 -28.29 -7.80 0.53
N HIS A 114 -28.51 -8.55 1.60
CA HIS A 114 -28.43 -10.02 1.59
C HIS A 114 -29.46 -10.68 0.67
N GLN A 115 -30.69 -10.16 0.57
CA GLN A 115 -31.70 -10.65 -0.37
C GLN A 115 -31.32 -10.41 -1.84
N LYS A 116 -30.47 -9.43 -2.14
CA LYS A 116 -29.83 -9.28 -3.47
C LYS A 116 -28.66 -10.24 -3.70
N GLY A 117 -28.32 -11.06 -2.71
CA GLY A 117 -27.15 -11.95 -2.70
C GLY A 117 -25.83 -11.17 -2.69
N LEU A 118 -25.83 -9.95 -2.15
CA LEU A 118 -24.65 -9.15 -1.84
C LEU A 118 -24.28 -9.36 -0.36
N LYS A 119 -23.12 -8.88 0.03
CA LYS A 119 -22.60 -8.81 1.41
C LYS A 119 -22.68 -7.38 1.91
N PHE A 120 -22.92 -7.20 3.21
CA PHE A 120 -23.08 -5.87 3.79
C PHE A 120 -21.84 -5.44 4.59
N GLY A 121 -21.36 -4.23 4.34
CA GLY A 121 -20.30 -3.59 5.11
C GLY A 121 -20.76 -2.37 5.89
N LEU A 122 -20.22 -2.23 7.10
CA LEU A 122 -20.46 -1.11 7.99
C LEU A 122 -19.16 -0.31 8.18
N TYR A 123 -19.31 0.97 8.50
CA TYR A 123 -18.24 1.84 8.94
C TYR A 123 -18.30 2.04 10.47
N GLY A 124 -17.16 2.04 11.14
CA GLY A 124 -17.02 2.33 12.57
C GLY A 124 -15.71 3.04 12.87
N ASP A 125 -15.50 3.45 14.12
CA ASP A 125 -14.32 4.23 14.53
C ASP A 125 -13.75 3.74 15.87
N ALA A 126 -12.42 3.73 15.99
CA ALA A 126 -11.63 3.37 17.16
C ALA A 126 -11.45 4.52 18.16
N GLY A 127 -11.86 5.74 17.81
CA GLY A 127 -11.91 6.90 18.70
C GLY A 127 -13.27 7.16 19.33
N TYR A 128 -13.38 8.30 20.02
CA TYR A 128 -14.59 8.64 20.80
C TYR A 128 -15.80 8.94 19.91
N TYR A 129 -15.55 9.50 18.74
CA TYR A 129 -16.56 9.83 17.74
C TYR A 129 -16.05 9.42 16.36
N SER A 130 -16.96 9.10 15.47
CA SER A 130 -16.66 8.85 14.06
C SER A 130 -16.24 10.11 13.31
N CYS A 131 -15.55 9.90 12.21
CA CYS A 131 -15.31 10.92 11.20
C CYS A 131 -16.61 11.50 10.63
N ASP A 132 -16.63 12.80 10.34
CA ASP A 132 -17.77 13.49 9.75
C ASP A 132 -17.38 14.59 8.75
N SER A 133 -18.31 14.91 7.85
CA SER A 133 -18.15 15.97 6.84
C SER A 133 -18.41 17.38 7.36
N SER A 134 -18.51 17.55 8.69
CA SER A 134 -18.82 18.80 9.38
C SER A 134 -17.65 19.32 10.23
N GLY A 135 -16.44 18.75 10.04
CA GLY A 135 -15.25 19.13 10.81
C GLY A 135 -15.27 18.64 12.26
N GLY A 136 -16.01 17.55 12.53
CA GLY A 136 -16.12 16.95 13.86
C GLY A 136 -17.32 17.45 14.70
N ASN A 137 -18.21 18.24 14.11
CA ASN A 137 -19.35 18.83 14.82
C ASN A 137 -20.55 17.88 14.96
N SER A 138 -20.61 16.79 14.19
CA SER A 138 -21.75 15.86 14.22
C SER A 138 -21.68 14.91 15.40
N LYS A 139 -20.47 14.63 15.93
CA LYS A 139 -20.24 13.79 17.13
C LYS A 139 -20.97 12.44 17.07
N TRP A 140 -21.03 11.85 15.88
CA TRP A 140 -21.46 10.47 15.67
C TRP A 140 -20.62 9.52 16.52
N LEU A 141 -21.24 8.51 17.11
CA LEU A 141 -20.55 7.63 18.05
C LEU A 141 -19.36 6.90 17.40
N GLY A 142 -18.24 6.84 18.13
CA GLY A 142 -17.20 5.84 17.93
C GLY A 142 -17.31 4.72 18.97
N SER A 143 -16.39 3.75 18.90
CA SER A 143 -16.36 2.61 19.84
C SER A 143 -15.60 2.94 21.13
N ARG A 144 -14.79 4.00 21.16
CA ARG A 144 -14.03 4.36 22.35
C ARG A 144 -14.94 4.97 23.40
N GLY A 145 -15.04 4.33 24.55
CA GLY A 145 -15.71 4.90 25.71
C GLY A 145 -14.86 5.95 26.41
N ALA A 146 -15.50 6.78 27.23
CA ALA A 146 -14.80 7.71 28.11
C ALA A 146 -13.81 6.94 28.99
N VAL A 147 -12.60 7.48 29.16
CA VAL A 147 -11.65 6.97 30.16
C VAL A 147 -12.24 7.28 31.53
N ILE A 148 -12.95 6.30 32.11
CA ILE A 148 -13.17 6.28 33.54
C ILE A 148 -11.81 5.94 34.15
N GLU A 149 -11.11 6.97 34.59
CA GLU A 149 -9.91 6.86 35.43
C GLU A 149 -10.35 6.36 36.82
N LEU A 150 -10.72 5.08 36.87
CA LEU A 150 -10.97 4.37 38.11
C LEU A 150 -9.63 4.20 38.81
N LEU A 151 -9.32 5.16 39.68
CA LEU A 151 -8.28 5.10 40.70
C LEU A 151 -8.58 3.97 41.70
N LEU A 152 -8.51 2.72 41.22
CA LEU A 152 -8.34 1.56 42.06
C LEU A 152 -6.94 1.66 42.67
N ARG A 153 -6.90 2.27 43.87
CA ARG A 153 -5.72 2.28 44.73
C ARG A 153 -5.14 0.86 44.76
N GLU A 154 -3.82 0.78 44.59
CA GLU A 154 -3.00 -0.42 44.76
C GLU A 154 -2.97 -1.45 43.60
N SER A 155 -3.55 -1.16 42.42
CA SER A 155 -3.18 -1.89 41.19
C SER A 155 -3.25 -1.04 39.92
N LEU A 156 -2.12 -0.93 39.20
CA LEU A 156 -2.01 -0.23 37.91
C LEU A 156 -2.61 -1.03 36.72
N THR A 157 -3.74 -1.70 36.94
CA THR A 157 -4.53 -2.33 35.87
C THR A 157 -5.44 -1.30 35.20
N TYR A 158 -4.93 -0.66 34.14
CA TYR A 158 -5.66 0.31 33.32
C TYR A 158 -6.81 -0.36 32.53
N ARG A 159 -7.97 -0.53 33.18
CA ARG A 159 -9.13 -1.20 32.60
C ARG A 159 -9.84 -0.26 31.62
N ARG A 160 -9.43 -0.28 30.35
CA ARG A 160 -10.10 0.49 29.27
C ARG A 160 -11.57 0.09 29.19
N VAL A 161 -12.46 1.02 29.51
CA VAL A 161 -13.91 0.87 29.34
C VAL A 161 -14.28 1.40 27.95
N GLY A 162 -13.80 0.70 26.92
CA GLY A 162 -14.26 0.89 25.54
C GLY A 162 -15.45 -0.01 25.23
N TYR A 163 -16.19 0.34 24.18
CA TYR A 163 -17.37 -0.39 23.73
C TYR A 163 -17.07 -1.42 22.64
N GLU A 164 -15.82 -1.60 22.21
CA GLU A 164 -15.42 -2.43 21.07
C GLU A 164 -16.00 -3.86 21.13
N LYS A 165 -16.01 -4.46 22.33
CA LYS A 165 -16.60 -5.79 22.54
C LYS A 165 -18.12 -5.80 22.38
N GLN A 166 -18.81 -4.78 22.90
CA GLN A 166 -20.26 -4.65 22.76
C GLN A 166 -20.65 -4.35 21.31
N ASP A 167 -19.88 -3.49 20.65
CA ASP A 167 -20.10 -3.07 19.28
C ASP A 167 -19.87 -4.22 18.31
N ALA A 168 -18.80 -5.02 18.50
CA ALA A 168 -18.60 -6.25 17.74
C ALA A 168 -19.77 -7.24 17.86
N ILE A 169 -20.30 -7.45 19.08
CA ILE A 169 -21.49 -8.30 19.30
C ILE A 169 -22.70 -7.72 18.56
N LEU A 170 -22.91 -6.41 18.60
CA LEU A 170 -24.00 -5.74 17.89
C LEU A 170 -23.86 -5.91 16.37
N TYR A 171 -22.68 -5.63 15.82
CA TYR A 171 -22.34 -5.81 14.41
C TYR A 171 -22.60 -7.26 13.93
N ALA A 172 -22.17 -8.25 14.71
CA ALA A 172 -22.45 -9.66 14.43
C ALA A 172 -23.95 -10.00 14.50
N SER A 173 -24.69 -9.45 15.47
CA SER A 173 -26.15 -9.64 15.59
C SER A 173 -26.95 -8.99 14.45
N TRP A 174 -26.41 -7.92 13.86
CA TRP A 174 -26.93 -7.32 12.62
C TRP A 174 -26.51 -8.09 11.36
N ASN A 175 -25.72 -9.15 11.50
CA ASN A 175 -25.22 -10.01 10.43
C ASN A 175 -24.32 -9.30 9.40
N ILE A 176 -23.56 -8.25 9.77
CA ILE A 176 -22.65 -7.60 8.82
C ILE A 176 -21.50 -8.54 8.38
N ASP A 177 -20.91 -8.29 7.22
CA ASP A 177 -19.86 -9.11 6.61
C ASP A 177 -18.51 -8.39 6.47
N TYR A 178 -18.50 -7.07 6.61
CA TYR A 178 -17.31 -6.22 6.46
C TYR A 178 -17.39 -5.05 7.46
N LEU A 179 -16.26 -4.67 8.05
CA LEU A 179 -16.11 -3.46 8.87
C LEU A 179 -14.92 -2.63 8.37
N LYS A 180 -15.19 -1.41 7.87
CA LYS A 180 -14.19 -0.33 7.77
C LYS A 180 -14.08 0.29 9.16
N TYR A 181 -12.87 0.39 9.70
CA TYR A 181 -12.67 0.85 11.08
C TYR A 181 -11.60 1.92 11.18
N ASP A 182 -12.00 3.05 11.73
CA ASP A 182 -11.33 4.34 11.53
C ASP A 182 -10.71 4.93 12.81
N ASN A 183 -10.09 6.12 12.76
CA ASN A 183 -9.33 6.72 13.86
C ASN A 183 -9.65 8.18 14.25
N CYS A 184 -10.76 8.76 13.80
CA CYS A 184 -11.12 10.11 14.26
C CYS A 184 -11.27 10.12 15.78
N TYR A 185 -10.75 11.16 16.46
CA TYR A 185 -10.80 11.25 17.93
C TYR A 185 -10.16 10.05 18.68
N ILE A 186 -9.16 9.36 18.11
CA ILE A 186 -8.50 8.22 18.77
C ILE A 186 -7.64 8.61 19.98
N THR A 187 -7.19 9.86 20.06
CA THR A 187 -6.38 10.41 21.16
C THR A 187 -7.26 11.08 22.22
N SER A 188 -8.15 11.99 21.80
CA SER A 188 -8.94 12.89 22.65
C SER A 188 -10.32 13.14 22.04
N PRO A 189 -11.41 13.31 22.82
CA PRO A 189 -12.74 13.65 22.28
C PRO A 189 -12.82 15.06 21.66
N ASN A 190 -11.77 15.86 21.85
CA ASN A 190 -11.64 17.23 21.37
C ASN A 190 -10.63 17.37 20.21
N GLU A 191 -9.95 16.29 19.80
CA GLU A 191 -8.96 16.30 18.71
C GLU A 191 -9.49 15.46 17.54
N PHE A 192 -10.00 16.10 16.49
CA PHE A 192 -10.70 15.42 15.40
C PHE A 192 -9.80 14.45 14.63
N LEU A 193 -8.65 14.93 14.18
CA LEU A 193 -7.66 14.18 13.41
C LEU A 193 -6.29 14.38 14.06
N ASN A 194 -5.55 13.29 14.27
CA ASN A 194 -4.15 13.36 14.71
C ASN A 194 -3.29 12.41 13.86
N TYR A 195 -2.53 13.00 12.93
CA TYR A 195 -1.63 12.28 12.03
C TYR A 195 -0.30 11.84 12.67
N ASN A 196 0.02 12.32 13.88
CA ASN A 196 1.21 11.93 14.63
C ASN A 196 0.85 11.70 16.12
N PRO A 197 0.01 10.68 16.42
CA PRO A 197 -0.48 10.46 17.77
C PRO A 197 0.64 9.98 18.68
N SER A 198 0.75 10.58 19.86
CA SER A 198 1.76 10.25 20.88
C SER A 198 1.53 8.90 21.58
N ILE A 199 0.45 8.21 21.26
CA ILE A 199 0.08 6.89 21.79
C ILE A 199 0.14 5.83 20.67
N PRO A 200 0.52 4.58 20.97
CA PRO A 200 0.45 3.50 19.99
C PRO A 200 -1.00 3.19 19.61
N LEU A 201 -1.30 3.16 18.30
CA LEU A 201 -2.66 2.91 17.78
C LEU A 201 -3.01 1.41 17.69
N GLN A 202 -2.02 0.56 17.39
CA GLN A 202 -2.18 -0.89 17.19
C GLN A 202 -3.06 -1.59 18.26
N PRO A 203 -2.98 -1.28 19.57
CA PRO A 203 -3.81 -1.94 20.59
C PRO A 203 -5.33 -1.74 20.42
N PHE A 204 -5.78 -0.61 19.84
CA PHE A 204 -7.22 -0.36 19.62
C PHE A 204 -7.77 -1.24 18.49
N TYR A 205 -7.02 -1.37 17.40
CA TYR A 205 -7.34 -2.27 16.29
C TYR A 205 -7.28 -3.74 16.71
N THR A 206 -6.29 -4.09 17.54
CA THR A 206 -6.15 -5.43 18.12
C THR A 206 -7.38 -5.80 18.97
N LEU A 207 -7.87 -4.87 19.80
CA LEU A 207 -9.04 -5.09 20.65
C LEU A 207 -10.33 -5.31 19.84
N MET A 208 -10.55 -4.51 18.78
CA MET A 208 -11.71 -4.70 17.89
C MET A 208 -11.60 -6.01 17.08
N ARG A 209 -10.42 -6.33 16.53
CA ARG A 209 -10.14 -7.63 15.88
C ARG A 209 -10.53 -8.81 16.76
N ASP A 210 -10.04 -8.83 17.99
CA ASP A 210 -10.28 -9.94 18.93
C ASP A 210 -11.74 -9.98 19.38
N SER A 211 -12.39 -8.82 19.49
CA SER A 211 -13.82 -8.70 19.77
C SER A 211 -14.68 -9.26 18.64
N LEU A 212 -14.36 -8.96 17.37
CA LEU A 212 -15.04 -9.50 16.19
C LEU A 212 -14.87 -11.02 16.12
N ASN A 213 -13.65 -11.52 16.24
CA ASN A 213 -13.35 -12.96 16.23
C ASN A 213 -14.12 -13.69 17.36
N ALA A 214 -14.21 -13.11 18.55
CA ALA A 214 -14.93 -13.69 19.69
C ALA A 214 -16.47 -13.81 19.48
N THR A 215 -17.05 -13.15 18.46
CA THR A 215 -18.46 -13.34 18.11
C THR A 215 -18.73 -14.64 17.33
N GLY A 216 -17.69 -15.23 16.73
CA GLY A 216 -17.83 -16.36 15.80
C GLY A 216 -18.39 -15.99 14.42
N LYS A 217 -18.83 -14.75 14.16
CA LYS A 217 -19.24 -14.29 12.83
C LYS A 217 -18.02 -13.90 12.01
N SER A 218 -17.91 -14.48 10.81
CA SER A 218 -16.96 -14.03 9.79
C SER A 218 -17.27 -12.61 9.34
N ILE A 219 -16.38 -11.67 9.68
CA ILE A 219 -16.42 -10.24 9.30
C ILE A 219 -15.04 -9.86 8.76
N VAL A 220 -14.98 -9.36 7.52
CA VAL A 220 -13.74 -8.80 6.94
C VAL A 220 -13.42 -7.49 7.64
N TYR A 221 -12.19 -7.32 8.11
CA TYR A 221 -11.81 -6.15 8.92
C TYR A 221 -10.75 -5.29 8.23
N SER A 222 -11.09 -4.06 7.82
CA SER A 222 -10.14 -3.08 7.26
C SER A 222 -9.79 -2.02 8.31
N CYS A 223 -8.49 -1.83 8.55
CA CYS A 223 -7.92 -0.99 9.59
C CYS A 223 -7.41 0.37 9.06
N ASN A 224 -7.13 1.29 10.01
CA ASN A 224 -6.60 2.65 9.91
C ASN A 224 -5.84 3.07 8.64
N TRP A 225 -6.00 4.36 8.30
CA TRP A 225 -5.29 5.21 7.32
C TRP A 225 -3.76 5.26 7.40
N GLY A 226 -3.07 4.14 7.60
CA GLY A 226 -1.62 4.06 7.50
C GLY A 226 -0.84 4.66 8.68
N ILE A 227 -1.51 5.35 9.62
CA ILE A 227 -0.84 6.05 10.71
C ILE A 227 -0.12 5.05 11.60
N GLN A 228 1.15 5.33 11.91
CA GLN A 228 2.09 4.41 12.58
C GLN A 228 2.36 3.08 11.82
N ASP A 229 2.15 3.05 10.50
CA ASP A 229 2.60 1.98 9.59
C ASP A 229 2.00 0.59 9.89
N PRO A 230 0.68 0.40 9.69
CA PRO A 230 -0.04 -0.85 9.96
C PRO A 230 0.43 -2.04 9.13
N ALA A 231 1.12 -1.81 7.99
CA ALA A 231 1.74 -2.87 7.20
C ALA A 231 2.80 -3.66 8.00
N ARG A 232 3.44 -3.01 8.99
CA ARG A 232 4.49 -3.57 9.84
C ARG A 232 4.02 -3.98 11.24
N TRP A 233 2.73 -3.87 11.54
CA TRP A 233 2.15 -4.35 12.80
C TRP A 233 2.05 -5.88 12.85
N GLU A 234 1.92 -6.45 14.05
CA GLU A 234 1.32 -7.77 14.20
C GLU A 234 -0.09 -7.77 13.61
N PRO A 235 -0.56 -8.83 12.93
CA PRO A 235 -1.72 -8.74 12.05
C PRO A 235 -3.01 -8.30 12.74
N THR A 236 -3.41 -7.04 12.53
CA THR A 236 -4.62 -6.47 13.13
C THR A 236 -5.87 -6.67 12.28
N GLY A 237 -5.76 -6.73 10.96
CA GLY A 237 -6.90 -6.82 10.04
C GLY A 237 -6.60 -7.57 8.76
N ASN A 238 -7.63 -7.69 7.93
CA ASN A 238 -7.56 -8.28 6.59
C ASN A 238 -7.08 -7.28 5.52
N SER A 239 -7.17 -5.99 5.81
CA SER A 239 -6.53 -4.92 5.05
C SER A 239 -6.25 -3.71 5.95
N TRP A 240 -5.41 -2.80 5.49
CA TRP A 240 -5.12 -1.53 6.15
C TRP A 240 -5.02 -0.41 5.10
N ARG A 241 -5.78 0.66 5.29
CA ARG A 241 -5.71 1.84 4.44
C ARG A 241 -4.29 2.44 4.52
N ILE A 242 -3.77 3.00 3.44
CA ILE A 242 -2.45 3.63 3.45
C ILE A 242 -2.51 5.16 3.54
N ASN A 243 -3.53 5.76 2.93
CA ASN A 243 -3.95 7.16 3.04
C ASN A 243 -5.38 7.27 2.46
N ASP A 244 -6.04 8.44 2.50
CA ASP A 244 -7.27 8.72 1.73
C ASP A 244 -6.95 9.10 0.27
N ILE A 245 -7.83 8.74 -0.66
CA ILE A 245 -7.88 9.29 -2.02
C ILE A 245 -8.81 10.51 -2.08
N ALA A 246 -8.57 11.38 -3.07
CA ALA A 246 -9.45 12.48 -3.44
C ALA A 246 -9.44 12.62 -4.97
N ASP A 247 -10.29 13.47 -5.52
CA ASP A 247 -10.49 13.55 -6.97
C ASP A 247 -9.27 14.12 -7.70
N GLY A 248 -8.89 13.46 -8.80
CA GLY A 248 -7.83 13.91 -9.70
C GLY A 248 -6.56 13.07 -9.70
N TRP A 249 -5.82 13.19 -10.80
CA TRP A 249 -4.64 12.37 -11.11
C TRP A 249 -3.52 12.46 -10.07
N ASP A 250 -3.28 13.63 -9.49
CA ASP A 250 -2.19 13.83 -8.51
C ASP A 250 -2.37 12.98 -7.24
N HIS A 251 -3.60 12.64 -6.85
CA HIS A 251 -3.87 11.75 -5.72
C HIS A 251 -3.57 10.29 -6.07
N VAL A 252 -3.79 9.87 -7.33
CA VAL A 252 -3.36 8.55 -7.84
C VAL A 252 -1.83 8.46 -7.84
N VAL A 253 -1.14 9.50 -8.35
CA VAL A 253 0.34 9.58 -8.34
C VAL A 253 0.89 9.51 -6.92
N ARG A 254 0.29 10.24 -5.96
CA ARG A 254 0.69 10.23 -4.55
C ARG A 254 0.59 8.82 -3.96
N ILE A 255 -0.57 8.17 -4.09
CA ILE A 255 -0.83 6.84 -3.50
C ILE A 255 0.07 5.75 -4.12
N ILE A 256 0.40 5.86 -5.42
CA ILE A 256 1.37 4.97 -6.09
C ILE A 256 2.77 5.07 -5.46
N ASN A 257 3.21 6.26 -5.04
CA ASN A 257 4.49 6.42 -4.35
C ASN A 257 4.40 6.03 -2.86
N GLU A 258 3.27 6.27 -2.19
CA GLU A 258 3.03 5.86 -0.80
C GLU A 258 3.03 4.32 -0.64
N VAL A 259 2.46 3.56 -1.59
CA VAL A 259 2.42 2.09 -1.50
C VAL A 259 3.76 1.42 -1.84
N PHE A 260 4.60 2.06 -2.65
CA PHE A 260 5.91 1.51 -3.11
C PHE A 260 6.69 0.76 -2.02
N PRO A 261 7.04 1.38 -0.87
CA PRO A 261 7.85 0.75 0.20
C PRO A 261 7.13 -0.37 0.97
N ILE A 262 5.83 -0.60 0.72
CA ILE A 262 5.01 -1.60 1.42
C ILE A 262 4.31 -2.62 0.52
N THR A 263 4.46 -2.53 -0.81
CA THR A 263 3.96 -3.52 -1.79
C THR A 263 4.21 -4.98 -1.36
N GLY A 264 5.40 -5.29 -0.83
CA GLY A 264 5.78 -6.63 -0.38
C GLY A 264 5.07 -7.19 0.85
N PHE A 265 4.33 -6.38 1.63
CA PHE A 265 3.56 -6.86 2.80
C PHE A 265 2.21 -7.49 2.42
N ALA A 266 1.70 -7.20 1.23
CA ALA A 266 0.47 -7.78 0.70
C ALA A 266 0.59 -9.30 0.50
N ARG A 267 -0.42 -10.04 0.98
CA ARG A 267 -0.52 -11.51 0.91
C ARG A 267 -1.98 -11.95 1.12
N PRO A 268 -2.35 -13.20 0.78
CA PRO A 268 -3.68 -13.74 1.08
C PRO A 268 -4.11 -13.51 2.54
N GLY A 269 -5.24 -12.81 2.72
CA GLY A 269 -5.78 -12.45 4.04
C GLY A 269 -5.25 -11.16 4.65
N ALA A 270 -4.36 -10.41 3.97
CA ALA A 270 -3.73 -9.19 4.48
C ALA A 270 -3.24 -8.26 3.35
N TRP A 271 -3.98 -7.17 3.09
CA TRP A 271 -3.76 -6.28 1.92
C TRP A 271 -3.46 -4.83 2.30
N ASN A 272 -2.53 -4.20 1.55
CA ASN A 272 -2.47 -2.74 1.50
C ASN A 272 -3.75 -2.24 0.81
N ASP A 273 -4.48 -1.34 1.44
CA ASP A 273 -5.69 -0.73 0.92
C ASP A 273 -5.37 0.68 0.43
N LEU A 274 -5.36 0.84 -0.90
CA LEU A 274 -5.00 2.07 -1.61
C LEU A 274 -6.22 3.00 -1.73
N ASP A 275 -7.26 2.76 -0.93
CA ASP A 275 -8.56 3.42 -0.96
C ASP A 275 -9.40 3.14 -2.21
N MET A 276 -10.60 3.73 -2.21
CA MET A 276 -11.64 3.59 -3.23
C MET A 276 -11.19 3.91 -4.65
N LEU A 277 -11.91 3.33 -5.60
CA LEU A 277 -11.78 3.62 -7.02
C LEU A 277 -12.58 4.86 -7.40
N GLU A 278 -11.87 5.92 -7.82
CA GLU A 278 -12.42 7.11 -8.48
C GLU A 278 -12.83 6.88 -9.96
N VAL A 279 -12.95 5.63 -10.41
CA VAL A 279 -13.31 5.27 -11.80
C VAL A 279 -14.78 5.59 -12.07
N GLY A 280 -15.02 6.65 -12.86
CA GLY A 280 -16.34 7.20 -13.15
C GLY A 280 -16.68 8.48 -12.38
N ASN A 281 -15.81 8.92 -11.46
CA ASN A 281 -15.88 10.24 -10.85
C ASN A 281 -15.21 11.30 -11.76
N LYS A 282 -15.35 12.58 -11.39
CA LYS A 282 -14.72 13.70 -12.10
C LYS A 282 -13.22 13.79 -11.75
N GLY A 283 -12.50 14.65 -12.46
CA GLY A 283 -11.09 14.95 -12.18
C GLY A 283 -10.06 14.10 -12.95
N MET A 284 -10.48 13.02 -13.62
CA MET A 284 -9.59 12.18 -14.44
C MET A 284 -10.19 11.87 -15.83
N THR A 285 -9.32 11.86 -16.83
CA THR A 285 -9.57 11.29 -18.17
C THR A 285 -9.77 9.77 -18.11
N ILE A 286 -10.33 9.19 -19.17
CA ILE A 286 -10.53 7.73 -19.28
C ILE A 286 -9.20 6.96 -19.22
N GLU A 287 -8.11 7.51 -19.74
CA GLU A 287 -6.79 6.84 -19.72
C GLU A 287 -6.12 6.90 -18.33
N GLU A 288 -6.32 7.97 -17.57
CA GLU A 288 -5.94 8.06 -16.16
C GLU A 288 -6.74 7.07 -15.31
N GLN A 289 -8.07 7.01 -15.51
CA GLN A 289 -8.95 6.04 -14.83
C GLN A 289 -8.58 4.59 -15.14
N LYS A 290 -8.14 4.30 -16.38
CA LYS A 290 -7.57 3.00 -16.75
C LYS A 290 -6.28 2.74 -15.98
N THR A 291 -5.30 3.65 -16.00
CA THR A 291 -4.03 3.45 -15.28
C THR A 291 -4.24 3.26 -13.77
N HIS A 292 -5.11 4.05 -13.15
CA HIS A 292 -5.56 3.91 -11.77
C HIS A 292 -6.10 2.50 -11.49
N PHE A 293 -7.11 2.05 -12.25
CA PHE A 293 -7.71 0.73 -12.07
C PHE A 293 -6.71 -0.42 -12.27
N ALA A 294 -5.89 -0.36 -13.32
CA ALA A 294 -4.88 -1.39 -13.59
C ALA A 294 -3.82 -1.47 -12.49
N PHE A 295 -3.39 -0.32 -11.94
CA PHE A 295 -2.45 -0.28 -10.84
C PHE A 295 -3.05 -0.86 -9.56
N TRP A 296 -4.25 -0.41 -9.14
CA TRP A 296 -4.92 -0.93 -7.93
C TRP A 296 -5.17 -2.44 -8.03
N ALA A 297 -5.60 -2.91 -9.19
CA ALA A 297 -5.82 -4.32 -9.48
C ALA A 297 -4.51 -5.12 -9.33
N ALA A 298 -3.42 -4.69 -9.98
CA ALA A 298 -2.13 -5.36 -9.95
C ALA A 298 -1.43 -5.27 -8.58
N ALA A 299 -1.62 -4.17 -7.84
CA ALA A 299 -1.12 -3.95 -6.49
C ALA A 299 -1.82 -4.80 -5.42
N LYS A 300 -2.92 -5.49 -5.79
CA LYS A 300 -3.80 -6.27 -4.88
C LYS A 300 -4.48 -5.40 -3.82
N SER A 301 -4.81 -4.15 -4.15
CA SER A 301 -5.73 -3.35 -3.34
C SER A 301 -7.11 -4.04 -3.32
N PRO A 302 -7.90 -3.90 -2.25
CA PRO A 302 -9.35 -3.93 -2.36
C PRO A 302 -9.81 -3.00 -3.49
N LEU A 303 -10.79 -3.43 -4.27
CA LEU A 303 -11.40 -2.64 -5.36
C LEU A 303 -12.81 -2.25 -4.91
N LEU A 304 -12.89 -1.16 -4.16
CA LEU A 304 -14.15 -0.59 -3.70
C LEU A 304 -14.55 0.57 -4.61
N ILE A 305 -15.64 0.43 -5.35
CA ILE A 305 -16.18 1.47 -6.23
C ILE A 305 -16.63 2.66 -5.38
N GLY A 306 -16.10 3.86 -5.64
CA GLY A 306 -16.53 5.12 -5.00
C GLY A 306 -17.52 5.94 -5.83
N THR A 307 -17.84 5.52 -7.06
CA THR A 307 -18.68 6.28 -8.00
C THR A 307 -20.17 6.03 -7.82
N ASN A 308 -20.97 7.10 -7.90
CA ASN A 308 -22.43 7.02 -7.95
C ASN A 308 -22.90 6.24 -9.20
N LEU A 309 -23.32 4.99 -8.99
CA LEU A 309 -23.75 4.06 -10.04
C LEU A 309 -25.01 4.53 -10.79
N ALA A 310 -25.78 5.50 -10.28
CA ALA A 310 -26.92 6.08 -11.01
C ALA A 310 -26.49 6.98 -12.18
N THR A 311 -25.23 7.43 -12.20
CA THR A 311 -24.69 8.34 -13.21
C THR A 311 -23.39 7.84 -13.85
N ILE A 312 -23.04 6.56 -13.67
CA ILE A 312 -21.81 5.98 -14.21
C ILE A 312 -21.87 5.89 -15.75
N SER A 313 -20.77 6.23 -16.43
CA SER A 313 -20.66 6.11 -17.88
C SER A 313 -20.41 4.66 -18.33
N SER A 314 -20.69 4.36 -19.59
CA SER A 314 -20.33 3.08 -20.23
C SER A 314 -18.85 2.76 -20.10
N ASP A 315 -18.00 3.77 -20.24
CA ASP A 315 -16.55 3.62 -20.28
C ASP A 315 -15.99 3.32 -18.88
N ALA A 316 -16.47 4.03 -17.86
CA ALA A 316 -16.14 3.73 -16.47
C ALA A 316 -16.64 2.34 -16.05
N LEU A 317 -17.87 1.97 -16.46
CA LEU A 317 -18.39 0.63 -16.21
C LEU A 317 -17.58 -0.47 -16.92
N ALA A 318 -17.09 -0.21 -18.14
CA ALA A 318 -16.22 -1.13 -18.87
C ALA A 318 -14.83 -1.29 -18.23
N ILE A 319 -14.28 -0.21 -17.65
CA ILE A 319 -13.05 -0.27 -16.84
C ILE A 319 -13.27 -1.17 -15.62
N LEU A 320 -14.28 -0.85 -14.79
CA LEU A 320 -14.60 -1.60 -13.57
C LEU A 320 -14.85 -3.09 -13.84
N LYS A 321 -15.47 -3.43 -14.98
CA LYS A 321 -15.81 -4.80 -15.37
C LYS A 321 -14.73 -5.53 -16.16
N ASN A 322 -13.51 -4.99 -16.32
CA ASN A 322 -12.45 -5.66 -17.08
C ASN A 322 -12.09 -7.02 -16.44
N PRO A 323 -12.43 -8.16 -17.07
CA PRO A 323 -12.30 -9.47 -16.43
C PRO A 323 -10.84 -9.90 -16.27
N ARG A 324 -9.92 -9.38 -17.09
CA ARG A 324 -8.50 -9.74 -17.07
C ARG A 324 -7.76 -9.04 -15.94
N LEU A 325 -8.08 -7.76 -15.69
CA LEU A 325 -7.54 -7.02 -14.54
C LEU A 325 -8.18 -7.48 -13.22
N LEU A 326 -9.47 -7.81 -13.21
CA LEU A 326 -10.10 -8.46 -12.06
C LEU A 326 -9.47 -9.83 -11.76
N ALA A 327 -9.20 -10.66 -12.77
CA ALA A 327 -8.48 -11.92 -12.60
C ALA A 327 -7.03 -11.73 -12.09
N VAL A 328 -6.35 -10.64 -12.48
CA VAL A 328 -5.08 -10.27 -11.85
C VAL A 328 -5.27 -9.93 -10.38
N ASN A 329 -6.24 -9.08 -10.02
CA ASN A 329 -6.48 -8.71 -8.61
C ASN A 329 -6.82 -9.93 -7.73
N GLN A 330 -7.64 -10.84 -8.27
CA GLN A 330 -8.13 -12.05 -7.61
C GLN A 330 -7.22 -13.28 -7.79
N ASP A 331 -5.98 -13.10 -8.29
CA ASP A 331 -5.02 -14.20 -8.44
C ASP A 331 -4.61 -14.82 -7.09
N SER A 332 -4.68 -16.14 -7.00
CA SER A 332 -4.52 -16.89 -5.74
C SER A 332 -3.11 -16.90 -5.15
N LEU A 333 -2.08 -16.48 -5.89
CA LEU A 333 -0.74 -16.30 -5.34
C LEU A 333 -0.69 -15.08 -4.39
N GLY A 334 -1.58 -14.10 -4.62
CA GLY A 334 -1.76 -12.94 -3.75
C GLY A 334 -0.52 -12.05 -3.62
N LYS A 335 0.34 -12.00 -4.65
CA LYS A 335 1.55 -11.18 -4.65
C LYS A 335 1.34 -9.87 -5.40
N SER A 336 1.56 -8.76 -4.72
CA SER A 336 1.53 -7.41 -5.29
C SER A 336 2.62 -7.21 -6.35
N ILE A 337 2.39 -6.27 -7.27
CA ILE A 337 3.46 -5.72 -8.10
C ILE A 337 4.46 -4.92 -7.25
N GLY A 338 5.73 -4.96 -7.63
CA GLY A 338 6.77 -4.07 -7.12
C GLY A 338 7.36 -3.22 -8.26
N LEU A 339 7.87 -2.04 -7.94
CA LEU A 339 8.61 -1.19 -8.87
C LEU A 339 9.93 -1.89 -9.26
N GLN A 340 10.11 -2.14 -10.55
CA GLN A 340 11.30 -2.80 -11.09
C GLN A 340 12.34 -1.78 -11.56
N ARG A 341 11.88 -0.69 -12.18
CA ARG A 341 12.74 0.40 -12.67
C ARG A 341 11.95 1.70 -12.81
N ARG A 342 12.54 2.80 -12.32
CA ARG A 342 12.07 4.17 -12.56
C ARG A 342 12.96 4.85 -13.59
N TYR A 343 12.35 5.33 -14.67
CA TYR A 343 12.98 6.26 -15.60
C TYR A 343 12.50 7.66 -15.20
N ALA A 344 13.36 8.39 -14.49
CA ALA A 344 13.04 9.70 -13.92
C ALA A 344 12.46 10.66 -14.98
N GLY A 345 11.26 11.18 -14.72
CA GLY A 345 10.55 12.08 -15.64
C GLY A 345 10.04 11.42 -16.93
N ASP A 346 10.01 10.09 -17.05
CA ASP A 346 9.63 9.38 -18.28
C ASP A 346 8.56 8.31 -18.02
N LYS A 347 8.89 7.27 -17.26
CA LYS A 347 8.00 6.12 -17.00
C LYS A 347 8.47 5.27 -15.82
N ASP A 348 7.54 4.58 -15.19
CA ASP A 348 7.85 3.49 -14.26
C ASP A 348 7.46 2.14 -14.84
N VAL A 349 8.27 1.12 -14.57
CA VAL A 349 7.99 -0.29 -14.86
C VAL A 349 7.74 -1.02 -13.55
N TRP A 350 6.54 -1.57 -13.39
CA TRP A 350 6.11 -2.37 -12.25
C TRP A 350 5.79 -3.79 -12.70
N SER A 351 6.11 -4.79 -11.88
CA SER A 351 5.73 -6.18 -12.17
C SER A 351 5.58 -7.04 -10.92
N GLY A 352 4.84 -8.14 -11.06
CA GLY A 352 4.59 -9.11 -10.00
C GLY A 352 4.16 -10.48 -10.55
N PRO A 353 4.50 -11.58 -9.87
CA PRO A 353 4.14 -12.93 -10.33
C PRO A 353 2.67 -13.25 -10.10
N LEU A 354 2.16 -14.21 -10.87
CA LEU A 354 0.81 -14.79 -10.78
C LEU A 354 0.89 -16.31 -10.53
N ALA A 355 -0.21 -16.92 -10.07
CA ALA A 355 -0.23 -18.32 -9.64
C ALA A 355 0.08 -19.34 -10.74
N ASP A 356 -0.17 -18.99 -12.01
CA ASP A 356 0.11 -19.82 -13.18
C ASP A 356 1.57 -19.71 -13.68
N GLY A 357 2.45 -19.03 -12.93
CA GLY A 357 3.85 -18.81 -13.31
C GLY A 357 4.07 -17.71 -14.34
N SER A 358 3.02 -16.98 -14.72
CA SER A 358 3.13 -15.75 -15.52
C SER A 358 3.43 -14.53 -14.63
N THR A 359 3.73 -13.40 -15.27
CA THR A 359 4.01 -12.11 -14.62
C THR A 359 3.07 -11.05 -15.16
N VAL A 360 2.41 -10.27 -14.30
CA VAL A 360 1.75 -9.02 -14.70
C VAL A 360 2.78 -7.89 -14.76
N VAL A 361 2.67 -7.03 -15.76
CA VAL A 361 3.50 -5.82 -15.93
C VAL A 361 2.60 -4.61 -16.13
N ILE A 362 2.81 -3.57 -15.34
CA ILE A 362 2.22 -2.23 -15.55
C ILE A 362 3.36 -1.26 -15.90
N VAL A 363 3.23 -0.51 -17.00
CA VAL A 363 4.19 0.54 -17.36
C VAL A 363 3.44 1.85 -17.60
N ILE A 364 3.77 2.88 -16.83
CA ILE A 364 3.00 4.14 -16.80
C ILE A 364 3.71 5.21 -17.63
N ASN A 365 2.99 5.89 -18.53
CA ASN A 365 3.46 7.11 -19.18
C ASN A 365 3.26 8.32 -18.25
N TRP A 366 4.32 8.80 -17.59
CA TRP A 366 4.21 9.96 -16.71
C TRP A 366 4.17 11.32 -17.43
N GLN A 367 4.16 11.32 -18.77
CA GLN A 367 4.11 12.54 -19.56
C GLN A 367 2.68 13.00 -19.84
N ASN A 368 2.50 14.32 -19.84
CA ASN A 368 1.26 15.03 -20.20
C ASN A 368 0.89 14.94 -21.70
N SER A 369 1.51 14.03 -22.47
CA SER A 369 1.28 13.89 -23.90
C SER A 369 1.29 12.42 -24.34
N ALA A 370 0.52 12.14 -25.39
CA ALA A 370 0.55 10.84 -26.06
C ALA A 370 1.88 10.66 -26.79
N ARG A 371 2.50 9.49 -26.67
CA ARG A 371 3.82 9.21 -27.25
C ARG A 371 4.05 7.73 -27.49
N SER A 372 5.00 7.45 -28.39
CA SER A 372 5.64 6.14 -28.47
C SER A 372 6.38 5.86 -27.16
N LEU A 373 5.88 4.86 -26.41
CA LEU A 373 6.45 4.39 -25.15
C LEU A 373 7.03 3.00 -25.37
N SER A 374 8.24 2.75 -24.85
CA SER A 374 8.93 1.46 -24.99
C SER A 374 9.15 0.82 -23.63
N PHE A 375 8.77 -0.45 -23.50
CA PHE A 375 9.03 -1.32 -22.36
C PHE A 375 10.15 -2.30 -22.72
N ASN A 376 11.24 -2.33 -21.94
CA ASN A 376 12.31 -3.31 -22.12
C ASN A 376 12.04 -4.53 -21.23
N LEU A 377 11.94 -5.72 -21.81
CA LEU A 377 11.66 -6.95 -21.07
C LEU A 377 12.77 -7.26 -20.04
N ALA A 378 14.00 -6.80 -20.27
CA ALA A 378 15.10 -6.97 -19.32
C ALA A 378 14.89 -6.20 -18.01
N ASP A 379 14.02 -5.18 -17.97
CA ASP A 379 13.68 -4.45 -16.74
C ASP A 379 12.98 -5.37 -15.71
N ILE A 380 12.30 -6.43 -16.18
CA ILE A 380 11.69 -7.47 -15.35
C ILE A 380 12.50 -8.78 -15.33
N GLY A 381 13.73 -8.78 -15.87
CA GLY A 381 14.57 -9.97 -15.97
C GLY A 381 14.21 -10.94 -17.11
N ALA A 382 13.57 -10.48 -18.19
CA ALA A 382 13.20 -11.31 -19.34
C ALA A 382 13.95 -10.92 -20.64
N SER A 383 14.31 -11.91 -21.46
CA SER A 383 14.78 -11.73 -22.85
C SER A 383 13.63 -11.80 -23.85
N SER A 384 12.69 -12.72 -23.63
CA SER A 384 11.48 -12.89 -24.43
C SER A 384 10.34 -13.49 -23.61
N ALA A 385 9.10 -13.21 -24.01
CA ALA A 385 7.89 -13.73 -23.38
C ALA A 385 6.73 -13.74 -24.38
N ASN A 386 5.73 -14.60 -24.16
CA ASN A 386 4.42 -14.52 -24.82
C ASN A 386 3.56 -13.50 -24.08
N VAL A 387 2.97 -12.55 -24.79
CA VAL A 387 2.35 -11.35 -24.19
C VAL A 387 0.86 -11.23 -24.55
N ILE A 388 0.04 -10.95 -23.55
CA ILE A 388 -1.38 -10.60 -23.70
C ILE A 388 -1.58 -9.18 -23.15
N ASP A 389 -2.28 -8.33 -23.90
CA ASP A 389 -2.79 -7.05 -23.40
C ASP A 389 -4.02 -7.27 -22.50
N LEU A 390 -3.95 -6.79 -21.26
CA LEU A 390 -5.01 -6.92 -20.27
C LEU A 390 -6.20 -5.98 -20.55
N TRP A 391 -6.02 -4.89 -21.31
CA TRP A 391 -7.11 -4.02 -21.72
C TRP A 391 -7.96 -4.66 -22.81
N THR A 392 -7.37 -4.98 -23.96
CA THR A 392 -8.13 -5.52 -25.10
C THR A 392 -8.33 -7.04 -25.04
N GLY A 393 -7.45 -7.77 -24.36
CA GLY A 393 -7.36 -9.24 -24.45
C GLY A 393 -6.57 -9.73 -25.67
N SER A 394 -5.97 -8.82 -26.45
CA SER A 394 -5.20 -9.17 -27.65
C SER A 394 -3.96 -9.97 -27.29
N ASN A 395 -3.75 -11.10 -27.99
CA ASN A 395 -2.50 -11.83 -27.97
C ASN A 395 -1.48 -11.11 -28.87
N LEU A 396 -0.43 -10.56 -28.28
CA LEU A 396 0.64 -9.84 -28.98
C LEU A 396 1.77 -10.77 -29.46
N GLY A 397 1.61 -12.09 -29.26
CA GLY A 397 2.59 -13.10 -29.65
C GLY A 397 3.81 -13.13 -28.75
N LYS A 398 4.91 -13.70 -29.26
CA LYS A 398 6.21 -13.75 -28.58
C LYS A 398 6.99 -12.46 -28.84
N LEU A 399 7.15 -11.64 -27.81
CA LEU A 399 7.98 -10.44 -27.86
C LEU A 399 9.40 -10.76 -27.38
N THR A 400 10.40 -10.07 -27.93
CA THR A 400 11.83 -10.26 -27.63
C THR A 400 12.52 -8.91 -27.48
N GLY A 401 13.32 -8.73 -26.43
CA GLY A 401 14.02 -7.48 -26.13
C GLY A 401 13.10 -6.38 -25.58
N SER A 402 12.24 -5.81 -26.43
CA SER A 402 11.36 -4.70 -26.06
C SER A 402 10.00 -4.74 -26.76
N TYR A 403 9.02 -4.10 -26.15
CA TYR A 403 7.73 -3.78 -26.74
C TYR A 403 7.55 -2.27 -26.84
N THR A 404 6.96 -1.79 -27.94
CA THR A 404 6.72 -0.36 -28.18
C THR A 404 5.33 -0.16 -28.74
N ALA A 405 4.58 0.78 -28.20
CA ALA A 405 3.31 1.24 -28.78
C ALA A 405 3.07 2.73 -28.43
N ASN A 406 2.08 3.33 -29.09
CA ASN A 406 1.63 4.68 -28.73
C ASN A 406 0.73 4.62 -27.51
N ILE A 407 1.12 5.28 -26.42
CA ILE A 407 0.39 5.37 -25.16
C ILE A 407 -0.04 6.83 -24.94
N ALA A 408 -1.29 7.03 -24.53
CA ALA A 408 -1.84 8.35 -24.24
C ALA A 408 -1.11 9.05 -23.08
N ALA A 409 -1.33 10.35 -22.92
CA ALA A 409 -0.95 11.05 -21.69
C ALA A 409 -1.50 10.30 -20.48
N HIS A 410 -0.66 10.01 -19.49
CA HIS A 410 -1.03 9.29 -18.25
C HIS A 410 -1.63 7.88 -18.43
N GLY A 411 -1.65 7.36 -19.66
CA GLY A 411 -2.01 5.99 -19.98
C GLY A 411 -0.92 4.99 -19.58
N SER A 412 -1.23 3.69 -19.70
CA SER A 412 -0.32 2.62 -19.30
C SER A 412 -0.39 1.38 -20.18
N PHE A 413 0.73 0.67 -20.29
CA PHE A 413 0.72 -0.75 -20.63
C PHE A 413 0.19 -1.54 -19.44
N ALA A 414 -0.75 -2.45 -19.66
CA ALA A 414 -1.14 -3.47 -18.70
C ALA A 414 -1.05 -4.83 -19.39
N LEU A 415 -0.01 -5.62 -19.08
CA LEU A 415 0.36 -6.82 -19.84
C LEU A 415 0.44 -8.05 -18.93
N LYS A 416 0.10 -9.22 -19.47
CA LYS A 416 0.40 -10.53 -18.87
C LYS A 416 1.46 -11.25 -19.72
N LEU A 417 2.59 -11.59 -19.09
CA LEU A 417 3.76 -12.21 -19.71
C LEU A 417 3.89 -13.66 -19.26
N SER A 418 3.92 -14.60 -20.21
CA SER A 418 4.06 -16.04 -19.95
C SER A 418 5.20 -16.65 -20.78
N SER A 419 5.59 -17.88 -20.48
CA SER A 419 6.71 -18.58 -21.16
C SER A 419 8.04 -17.78 -21.12
N ILE A 420 8.26 -17.06 -20.01
CA ILE A 420 9.34 -16.08 -19.86
C ILE A 420 10.71 -16.77 -19.97
N GLN A 421 11.54 -16.28 -20.90
CA GLN A 421 12.94 -16.66 -21.02
C GLN A 421 13.78 -15.68 -20.20
N VAL A 422 14.26 -16.11 -19.04
CA VAL A 422 14.96 -15.27 -18.06
C VAL A 422 16.33 -14.80 -18.59
N VAL A 423 16.71 -13.56 -18.30
CA VAL A 423 18.09 -13.07 -18.42
C VAL A 423 18.77 -13.02 -17.06
N ILE A 424 20.10 -13.18 -17.04
CA ILE A 424 20.89 -13.02 -15.81
C ILE A 424 20.70 -11.59 -15.30
N PRO A 425 20.21 -11.37 -14.06
CA PRO A 425 20.07 -10.03 -13.49
C PRO A 425 21.44 -9.34 -13.38
N PRO A 426 21.53 -8.01 -13.59
CA PRO A 426 22.78 -7.30 -13.45
C PRO A 426 23.30 -7.38 -12.01
N THR A 427 24.57 -7.72 -11.85
CA THR A 427 25.31 -7.58 -10.58
C THR A 427 25.69 -6.12 -10.35
N PHE A 428 25.64 -5.67 -9.09
CA PHE A 428 25.95 -4.29 -8.73
C PHE A 428 27.23 -4.18 -7.90
N THR A 429 28.12 -3.24 -8.26
CA THR A 429 29.22 -2.79 -7.41
C THR A 429 28.71 -1.67 -6.50
N TYR A 430 28.77 -1.87 -5.19
CA TYR A 430 28.20 -0.94 -4.19
C TYR A 430 29.24 0.00 -3.58
N TYR A 431 28.82 1.25 -3.37
CA TYR A 431 29.60 2.37 -2.82
C TYR A 431 28.83 2.98 -1.65
N ALA A 432 29.38 2.90 -0.44
CA ALA A 432 28.76 3.48 0.76
C ALA A 432 28.70 5.02 0.68
N ALA A 433 27.58 5.62 1.08
CA ALA A 433 27.41 7.07 1.12
C ALA A 433 28.37 7.72 2.12
N ALA A 434 28.53 7.11 3.29
CA ALA A 434 29.45 7.54 4.34
C ALA A 434 30.92 7.13 4.10
N SER A 435 31.30 6.74 2.88
CA SER A 435 32.71 6.43 2.55
C SER A 435 33.60 7.69 2.71
N PRO A 436 34.77 7.60 3.36
CA PRO A 436 35.73 8.72 3.43
C PRO A 436 36.24 9.20 2.05
N SER A 437 36.04 8.43 0.98
CA SER A 437 36.35 8.84 -0.39
C SER A 437 35.35 9.85 -0.96
N ASN A 438 34.16 9.97 -0.37
CA ASN A 438 33.08 10.82 -0.85
C ASN A 438 33.24 12.25 -0.31
N THR A 439 32.62 13.22 -0.99
CA THR A 439 32.62 14.62 -0.54
C THR A 439 31.25 15.01 -0.02
N LEU A 440 31.21 15.49 1.22
CA LEU A 440 30.05 16.18 1.78
C LEU A 440 30.29 17.69 1.74
N SER A 441 29.23 18.47 1.53
CA SER A 441 29.29 19.95 1.56
C SER A 441 28.08 20.54 2.28
N GLY A 442 28.15 21.84 2.62
CA GLY A 442 27.08 22.55 3.31
C GLY A 442 26.74 21.88 4.65
N GLY A 443 25.46 21.66 4.93
CA GLY A 443 24.99 20.96 6.11
C GLY A 443 24.91 19.43 6.00
N ALA A 444 25.28 18.82 4.86
CA ALA A 444 25.21 17.37 4.67
C ALA A 444 26.21 16.64 5.59
N ASN A 445 25.75 15.63 6.34
CA ASN A 445 26.53 14.99 7.40
C ASN A 445 26.21 13.51 7.56
N THR A 446 27.14 12.74 8.14
CA THR A 446 26.91 11.31 8.45
C THR A 446 26.07 11.11 9.70
N ARG A 447 25.19 10.09 9.72
CA ARG A 447 24.45 9.62 10.91
C ARG A 447 24.57 8.11 11.05
N VAL A 448 25.05 7.64 12.20
CA VAL A 448 25.01 6.21 12.56
C VAL A 448 23.57 5.83 12.89
N VAL A 449 23.05 4.79 12.24
CA VAL A 449 21.70 4.24 12.50
C VAL A 449 21.80 3.00 13.39
N ASN A 450 22.78 2.13 13.15
CA ASN A 450 23.14 1.00 14.01
C ASN A 450 24.60 0.58 13.76
N SER A 451 25.06 -0.50 14.39
CA SER A 451 26.44 -1.01 14.29
C SER A 451 26.91 -1.39 12.87
N THR A 452 26.02 -1.47 11.88
CA THR A 452 26.30 -1.88 10.49
C THR A 452 25.89 -0.84 9.44
N ILE A 453 25.16 0.20 9.84
CA ILE A 453 24.56 1.20 8.94
C ILE A 453 24.94 2.60 9.40
N THR A 454 25.76 3.28 8.60
CA THR A 454 25.99 4.73 8.65
C THR A 454 25.47 5.36 7.38
N MET A 455 24.56 6.33 7.53
CA MET A 455 23.90 7.07 6.46
C MET A 455 24.58 8.42 6.25
N VAL A 456 24.29 9.09 5.14
CA VAL A 456 24.49 10.53 4.95
C VAL A 456 23.12 11.21 4.88
N GLY A 457 22.85 12.12 5.79
CA GLY A 457 21.63 12.92 5.83
C GLY A 457 21.89 14.42 5.69
N TYR A 458 20.86 15.23 5.90
CA TYR A 458 20.89 16.70 5.79
C TYR A 458 21.34 17.24 4.43
N VAL A 459 21.30 16.43 3.37
CA VAL A 459 21.49 16.88 1.99
C VAL A 459 20.39 17.90 1.66
N GLY A 460 20.79 19.05 1.10
CA GLY A 460 19.98 20.25 0.88
C GLY A 460 20.10 21.32 1.98
N ASN A 461 20.48 20.95 3.21
CA ASN A 461 20.69 21.93 4.29
C ASN A 461 21.86 22.87 3.96
N GLY A 462 21.60 24.18 3.87
CA GLY A 462 22.63 25.17 3.51
C GLY A 462 23.32 24.84 2.18
N ALA A 463 22.54 24.48 1.15
CA ALA A 463 23.01 23.96 -0.14
C ALA A 463 23.92 22.70 -0.01
N GLY A 464 23.66 21.87 0.99
CA GLY A 464 24.46 20.69 1.28
C GLY A 464 24.33 19.60 0.21
N THR A 465 25.45 18.97 -0.15
CA THR A 465 25.49 17.93 -1.19
C THR A 465 26.22 16.68 -0.73
N LEU A 466 25.87 15.55 -1.33
CA LEU A 466 26.59 14.28 -1.22
C LEU A 466 27.18 13.96 -2.60
N LYS A 467 28.51 13.84 -2.70
CA LYS A 467 29.21 13.42 -3.92
C LYS A 467 29.85 12.06 -3.71
N PHE A 468 29.34 11.07 -4.42
CA PHE A 468 29.98 9.78 -4.59
C PHE A 468 31.12 9.94 -5.60
N ASN A 469 32.36 9.73 -5.16
CA ASN A 469 33.56 9.92 -5.98
C ASN A 469 34.15 8.59 -6.44
N ASN A 470 34.97 8.64 -7.50
CA ASN A 470 35.70 7.49 -8.05
C ASN A 470 34.79 6.31 -8.47
N ILE A 471 33.61 6.65 -8.98
CA ILE A 471 32.61 5.67 -9.40
C ILE A 471 33.03 5.03 -10.72
N ASP A 472 32.97 3.70 -10.77
CA ASP A 472 33.24 2.93 -11.98
C ASP A 472 32.06 3.02 -12.96
N GLY A 473 32.27 3.70 -14.08
CA GLY A 473 31.30 3.78 -15.17
C GLY A 473 31.37 2.60 -16.14
N GLY A 474 32.30 1.64 -15.95
CA GLY A 474 32.56 0.57 -16.90
C GLY A 474 32.96 1.17 -18.25
N ALA A 475 32.19 0.89 -19.31
CA ALA A 475 32.36 1.49 -20.64
C ALA A 475 31.80 2.93 -20.78
N GLY A 476 31.17 3.48 -19.73
CA GLY A 476 30.48 4.78 -19.76
C GLY A 476 29.04 4.72 -20.28
N GLY A 477 28.50 5.87 -20.69
CA GLY A 477 27.16 6.01 -21.25
C GLY A 477 26.06 6.13 -20.20
N THR A 478 25.03 5.28 -20.33
CA THR A 478 23.88 5.21 -19.41
C THR A 478 23.95 3.95 -18.58
N LYS A 479 23.93 4.09 -17.25
CA LYS A 479 24.00 2.99 -16.29
C LYS A 479 22.70 2.86 -15.48
N LEU A 480 22.44 1.64 -15.05
CA LEU A 480 21.43 1.34 -14.04
C LEU A 480 22.07 1.52 -12.66
N VAL A 481 21.51 2.41 -11.85
CA VAL A 481 21.99 2.72 -10.51
C VAL A 481 20.93 2.33 -9.49
N ALA A 482 21.31 1.42 -8.59
CA ALA A 482 20.51 1.08 -7.41
C ALA A 482 20.81 2.10 -6.30
N PHE A 483 19.78 2.67 -5.69
CA PHE A 483 19.91 3.50 -4.50
C PHE A 483 19.37 2.76 -3.28
N ASP A 484 20.12 2.84 -2.18
CA ASP A 484 19.69 2.42 -0.86
C ASP A 484 19.66 3.68 0.02
N TYR A 485 18.48 4.03 0.55
CA TYR A 485 18.26 5.26 1.30
C TYR A 485 17.10 5.12 2.29
N ILE A 486 17.00 6.08 3.18
CA ILE A 486 15.92 6.26 4.15
C ILE A 486 15.34 7.65 3.90
N HIS A 487 14.07 7.71 3.54
CA HIS A 487 13.28 8.90 3.76
C HIS A 487 12.37 8.62 4.96
N ALA A 488 12.45 9.47 5.98
CA ALA A 488 11.77 9.33 7.27
C ALA A 488 10.78 10.48 7.54
N ASP A 489 10.51 11.31 6.54
CA ASP A 489 9.70 12.54 6.64
C ASP A 489 8.31 12.30 6.05
N TRP A 490 7.73 11.15 6.43
CA TRP A 490 6.40 10.75 5.97
C TRP A 490 5.35 11.67 6.60
N THR A 491 4.53 12.31 5.77
CA THR A 491 3.38 13.10 6.17
C THR A 491 2.09 12.48 5.64
N MET A 492 1.08 12.37 6.50
CA MET A 492 -0.25 11.86 6.12
C MET A 492 -1.19 12.96 5.61
N SER A 493 -0.66 14.08 5.10
CA SER A 493 -1.54 15.10 4.53
C SER A 493 -2.00 14.68 3.13
N ASN A 494 -3.28 14.90 2.87
CA ASN A 494 -3.97 14.60 1.61
C ASN A 494 -3.59 15.53 0.44
N THR A 495 -2.68 16.48 0.65
CA THR A 495 -2.16 17.41 -0.36
C THR A 495 -1.22 16.71 -1.34
N ALA A 496 -1.33 17.03 -2.64
CA ALA A 496 -0.39 16.56 -3.66
C ALA A 496 1.08 16.84 -3.26
N CYS A 497 1.96 15.86 -3.50
CA CYS A 497 3.40 15.92 -3.20
C CYS A 497 3.82 16.07 -1.73
N SER A 498 2.95 15.80 -0.75
CA SER A 498 3.25 15.89 0.70
C SER A 498 4.40 14.99 1.19
N ASN A 499 4.56 13.80 0.59
CA ASN A 499 5.63 12.85 0.91
C ASN A 499 6.92 13.04 0.07
N CYS A 500 6.88 13.94 -0.90
CA CYS A 500 7.90 14.02 -1.94
C CYS A 500 9.16 14.81 -1.55
N ARG A 501 9.99 14.31 -0.60
CA ARG A 501 11.38 14.80 -0.53
C ARG A 501 12.14 14.34 -1.77
N ASN A 502 12.47 15.33 -2.59
CA ASN A 502 13.21 15.14 -3.83
C ASN A 502 14.70 14.97 -3.59
N ALA A 503 15.32 14.12 -4.40
CA ALA A 503 16.76 14.10 -4.61
C ALA A 503 17.04 14.38 -6.09
N TYR A 504 17.76 15.45 -6.37
CA TYR A 504 18.26 15.78 -7.71
C TYR A 504 19.63 15.13 -7.87
N VAL A 505 19.73 14.18 -8.79
CA VAL A 505 20.92 13.37 -9.00
C VAL A 505 21.56 13.71 -10.35
N SER A 506 22.82 14.13 -10.35
CA SER A 506 23.61 14.37 -11.56
C SER A 506 24.85 13.49 -11.62
N VAL A 507 25.24 13.10 -12.83
CA VAL A 507 26.49 12.38 -13.11
C VAL A 507 27.43 13.35 -13.82
N ASN A 508 28.67 13.46 -13.33
CA ASN A 508 29.74 14.29 -13.89
C ASN A 508 29.35 15.77 -14.15
N GLY A 509 28.42 16.32 -13.35
CA GLY A 509 27.93 17.69 -13.51
C GLY A 509 26.90 17.89 -14.65
N GLY A 510 26.44 16.81 -15.28
CA GLY A 510 25.34 16.86 -16.24
C GLY A 510 23.98 17.22 -15.62
N THR A 511 22.94 17.31 -16.45
CA THR A 511 21.57 17.64 -16.03
C THR A 511 21.11 16.73 -14.89
N ALA A 512 20.70 17.33 -13.77
CA ALA A 512 20.21 16.57 -12.63
C ALA A 512 18.80 16.03 -12.91
N VAL A 513 18.60 14.74 -12.66
CA VAL A 513 17.29 14.09 -12.71
C VAL A 513 16.69 13.98 -11.32
N GLN A 514 15.40 14.30 -11.23
CA GLN A 514 14.62 14.25 -10.00
C GLN A 514 14.25 12.81 -9.67
N THR A 515 14.60 12.38 -8.46
CA THR A 515 14.32 11.05 -7.90
C THR A 515 13.51 11.22 -6.61
N TRP A 516 12.60 10.26 -6.37
CA TRP A 516 11.51 10.41 -5.39
C TRP A 516 11.45 9.20 -4.44
N ASP A 517 11.26 9.53 -3.16
CA ASP A 517 10.39 8.86 -2.18
C ASP A 517 10.82 7.60 -1.41
N ILE A 518 10.48 7.60 -0.10
CA ILE A 518 10.54 6.62 1.03
C ILE A 518 11.62 5.51 1.06
N LEU A 519 12.03 5.15 2.30
CA LEU A 519 13.00 4.12 2.69
C LEU A 519 13.03 2.86 1.79
N TYR A 520 14.20 2.53 1.24
CA TYR A 520 14.37 1.41 0.32
C TYR A 520 15.82 0.89 0.20
N SER A 521 15.98 -0.34 -0.33
CA SER A 521 17.24 -0.91 -0.82
C SER A 521 17.03 -1.49 -2.21
N GLY A 522 17.87 -1.10 -3.17
CA GLY A 522 17.77 -1.54 -4.56
C GLY A 522 16.84 -0.70 -5.45
N PHE A 523 16.62 0.58 -5.14
CA PHE A 523 15.77 1.48 -5.96
C PHE A 523 16.50 1.82 -7.27
N LYS A 524 16.03 1.22 -8.38
CA LYS A 524 16.72 1.25 -9.67
C LYS A 524 16.33 2.45 -10.52
N VAL A 525 17.27 3.37 -10.71
CA VAL A 525 17.15 4.55 -11.59
C VAL A 525 18.10 4.42 -12.78
N SER A 526 17.66 4.84 -13.95
CA SER A 526 18.53 4.95 -15.14
C SER A 526 19.20 6.32 -15.17
N LEU A 527 20.53 6.38 -15.13
CA LEU A 527 21.30 7.64 -15.14
C LEU A 527 22.29 7.66 -16.32
N SER A 528 22.32 8.77 -17.06
CA SER A 528 23.21 9.00 -18.20
C SER A 528 24.41 9.88 -17.83
N GLY A 529 25.43 9.94 -18.70
CA GLY A 529 26.58 10.83 -18.55
C GLY A 529 27.83 10.20 -17.92
N PHE A 530 27.87 8.87 -17.78
CA PHE A 530 29.06 8.17 -17.30
C PHE A 530 30.18 8.19 -18.35
N GLN A 531 31.42 8.40 -17.89
CA GLN A 531 32.66 8.18 -18.61
C GLN A 531 33.18 6.76 -18.34
N SER A 532 34.09 6.30 -19.19
CA SER A 532 34.72 4.98 -19.04
C SER A 532 35.66 4.95 -17.83
N GLY A 533 35.57 3.90 -17.01
CA GLY A 533 36.43 3.67 -15.83
C GLY A 533 36.03 4.42 -14.55
N LYS A 534 36.98 4.52 -13.61
CA LYS A 534 36.77 4.87 -12.19
C LYS A 534 36.91 6.36 -11.85
N ASN A 535 36.55 7.24 -12.77
CA ASN A 535 36.69 8.70 -12.62
C ASN A 535 35.34 9.43 -12.49
N ASN A 536 34.22 8.72 -12.37
CA ASN A 536 32.90 9.33 -12.34
C ASN A 536 32.55 9.90 -10.96
N ILE A 537 31.76 10.96 -10.96
CA ILE A 537 31.18 11.58 -9.77
C ILE A 537 29.66 11.57 -9.90
N ILE A 538 28.96 11.04 -8.90
CA ILE A 538 27.50 11.19 -8.78
C ILE A 538 27.21 12.17 -7.64
N THR A 539 26.57 13.30 -7.96
CA THR A 539 26.19 14.33 -7.00
C THR A 539 24.70 14.22 -6.70
N ILE A 540 24.36 14.18 -5.41
CA ILE A 540 22.99 14.27 -4.91
C ILE A 540 22.83 15.61 -4.19
N THR A 541 21.78 16.34 -4.52
CA THR A 541 21.43 17.63 -3.93
C THR A 541 19.91 17.79 -3.82
N ASN A 542 19.47 18.74 -3.00
CA ASN A 542 18.14 19.33 -3.11
C ASN A 542 18.27 20.85 -2.79
N PRO A 543 18.06 21.75 -3.75
CA PRO A 543 18.32 23.18 -3.56
C PRO A 543 17.23 23.91 -2.77
N SER A 544 16.04 23.32 -2.61
CA SER A 544 14.86 23.99 -2.02
C SER A 544 14.28 23.28 -0.79
N ALA A 545 14.71 22.05 -0.49
CA ALA A 545 14.29 21.29 0.68
C ALA A 545 15.36 20.26 1.07
N TYR A 546 15.07 19.41 2.07
CA TYR A 546 15.90 18.26 2.37
C TYR A 546 15.68 17.12 1.36
N ALA A 547 16.75 16.40 1.02
CA ALA A 547 16.67 15.12 0.33
C ALA A 547 16.43 13.96 1.34
N PRO A 548 16.24 12.71 0.87
CA PRO A 548 16.39 11.51 1.69
C PRO A 548 17.80 11.37 2.30
N ASP A 549 17.92 10.55 3.35
CA ASP A 549 19.21 10.12 3.92
C ASP A 549 19.74 8.91 3.13
N PHE A 550 20.95 8.93 2.58
CA PHE A 550 21.47 7.87 1.71
C PHE A 550 22.37 6.88 2.46
N TYR A 551 22.22 5.56 2.21
CA TYR A 551 23.08 4.51 2.74
C TYR A 551 24.23 4.20 1.78
N ARG A 552 23.89 3.89 0.52
CA ARG A 552 24.82 3.50 -0.54
C ARG A 552 24.17 3.60 -1.92
N ILE A 553 25.00 3.59 -2.95
CA ILE A 553 24.56 3.34 -4.33
C ILE A 553 25.20 2.06 -4.85
N GLY A 554 24.56 1.39 -5.80
CA GLY A 554 25.12 0.29 -6.57
C GLY A 554 25.12 0.65 -8.05
N ILE A 555 26.25 0.47 -8.75
CA ILE A 555 26.32 0.60 -10.21
C ILE A 555 26.25 -0.78 -10.83
N ALA A 556 25.35 -0.97 -11.80
CA ALA A 556 25.31 -2.20 -12.59
C ALA A 556 26.60 -2.34 -13.43
N ASN A 557 27.29 -3.47 -13.24
CA ASN A 557 28.53 -3.82 -13.92
C ASN A 557 28.34 -3.84 -15.45
#